data_AF-A0A5T1KKB9-F1
#
_entry.id   AF-A0A5T1KKB9-F1
#
_cell.length_a   1.000
_cell.length_b   1.000
_cell.length_c   1.000
_cell.angle_alpha   90.00
_cell.angle_beta   90.00
_cell.angle_gamma   90.00
#
_symmetry.space_group_name_H-M   'P 1'
#
loop_
_entity.id
_entity.type
_entity.pdbx_description
1 polymer ?
#
loop_
_entity_poly.entity_id
_entity_poly.type
_entity_poly.pdbx_seq_one_letter_code
_entity_poly.pdbx_strand_id
1 'polypeptide(L)'
;QDKASLLKDFIIIANTQILIDDAILANSINTNDHLNLKDLNLSKSYSNTLTLLKKNIIFTPSFKAKPKAPNSTQGIVIGESKDIESERNTIYTDEHGRVKVRINLYANQEELDNNTFITNDIDTNSSNLSSNTYKSYHHTPFLRVASHIASNHSGFFHTPRIGDEVI
;
A
#
# COMPACT_ATOMS: atom_id res chain seq x y z
N GLN A 1 -26.41 -25.03 -39.51
CA GLN A 1 -25.37 -24.23 -38.85
C GLN A 1 -25.91 -23.88 -37.47
N ASP A 2 -25.39 -24.52 -36.43
CA ASP A 2 -26.04 -24.54 -35.11
C ASP A 2 -26.04 -23.18 -34.43
N LYS A 3 -27.22 -22.70 -34.03
CA LYS A 3 -27.44 -21.43 -33.29
C LYS A 3 -26.58 -21.32 -32.01
N ALA A 4 -26.17 -22.44 -31.44
CA ALA A 4 -25.29 -22.49 -30.27
C ALA A 4 -23.86 -21.97 -30.55
N SER A 5 -23.38 -22.07 -31.80
CA SER A 5 -22.04 -21.59 -32.20
C SER A 5 -21.92 -20.06 -32.27
N LEU A 6 -23.04 -19.33 -32.19
CA LEU A 6 -23.11 -17.87 -32.25
C LEU A 6 -23.03 -17.19 -30.89
N LEU A 7 -23.21 -17.92 -29.78
CA LEU A 7 -23.09 -17.39 -28.42
C LEU A 7 -21.61 -17.35 -28.04
N LYS A 8 -20.99 -16.19 -28.26
CA LYS A 8 -19.65 -15.90 -27.75
C LYS A 8 -19.79 -15.50 -26.30
N ASP A 9 -19.09 -16.21 -25.42
CA ASP A 9 -19.01 -15.84 -24.01
C ASP A 9 -18.14 -14.58 -23.84
N PHE A 10 -18.64 -13.61 -23.08
CA PHE A 10 -17.93 -12.39 -22.72
C PHE A 10 -17.85 -12.23 -21.20
N ILE A 11 -16.81 -11.53 -20.74
CA ILE A 11 -16.58 -11.11 -19.37
C ILE A 11 -16.77 -9.58 -19.33
N ILE A 12 -17.52 -9.07 -18.35
CA ILE A 12 -17.71 -7.63 -18.17
C ILE A 12 -16.50 -7.07 -17.40
N ILE A 13 -15.78 -6.11 -17.99
CA ILE A 13 -14.61 -5.46 -17.38
C ILE A 13 -15.01 -4.18 -16.64
N ALA A 14 -15.96 -3.44 -17.20
CA ALA A 14 -16.43 -2.17 -16.66
C ALA A 14 -17.90 -1.97 -17.00
N ASN A 15 -18.61 -1.26 -16.12
CA ASN A 15 -20.01 -0.89 -16.29
C ASN A 15 -20.18 0.58 -15.90
N THR A 16 -20.55 1.41 -16.87
CA THR A 16 -20.92 2.81 -16.63
C THR A 16 -22.43 2.91 -16.66
N GLN A 17 -23.02 3.37 -15.54
CA GLN A 17 -24.47 3.44 -15.35
C GLN A 17 -24.92 4.90 -15.30
N ILE A 18 -26.01 5.21 -15.98
CA ILE A 18 -26.65 6.54 -15.97
C ILE A 18 -28.11 6.34 -15.58
N LEU A 19 -28.52 6.99 -14.48
CA LEU A 19 -29.91 7.07 -14.03
C LEU A 19 -30.38 8.52 -14.20
N ILE A 20 -31.49 8.71 -14.92
CA ILE A 20 -32.18 9.99 -15.06
C ILE A 20 -33.53 9.82 -14.36
N ASP A 21 -33.80 10.66 -13.35
CA ASP A 21 -35.06 10.69 -12.61
C ASP A 21 -35.55 12.14 -12.46
N ASP A 22 -36.46 12.53 -13.35
CA ASP A 22 -37.00 13.89 -13.39
C ASP A 22 -37.89 14.21 -12.17
N ALA A 23 -38.34 13.18 -11.44
CA ALA A 23 -39.18 13.35 -10.25
C ALA A 23 -38.46 14.06 -9.10
N ILE A 24 -37.15 13.87 -9.00
CA ILE A 24 -36.32 14.48 -7.93
C ILE A 24 -36.20 15.99 -8.14
N LEU A 25 -36.16 16.44 -9.40
CA LEU A 25 -36.09 17.85 -9.75
C LEU A 25 -37.43 18.57 -9.54
N ALA A 26 -38.55 17.91 -9.87
CA ALA A 26 -39.90 18.45 -9.69
C ALA A 26 -40.24 18.78 -8.22
N ASN A 27 -39.72 17.99 -7.27
CA ASN A 27 -39.93 18.19 -5.83
C ASN A 27 -39.16 19.38 -5.24
N SER A 28 -38.34 20.08 -6.03
CA SER A 28 -37.64 21.32 -5.63
C SER A 28 -38.35 22.60 -6.09
N ILE A 29 -39.46 22.49 -6.83
CA ILE A 29 -40.21 23.64 -7.33
C ILE A 29 -41.10 24.18 -6.20
N ASN A 30 -40.97 25.48 -5.91
CA ASN A 30 -41.74 26.17 -4.88
C ASN A 30 -43.25 26.09 -5.17
N THR A 31 -44.00 25.45 -4.28
CA THR A 31 -45.46 25.27 -4.39
C THR A 31 -46.27 26.56 -4.26
N ASN A 32 -45.62 27.69 -3.94
CA ASN A 32 -46.27 29.00 -3.81
C ASN A 32 -46.35 29.77 -5.13
N ASP A 33 -45.81 29.24 -6.23
CA ASP A 33 -45.93 29.86 -7.54
C ASP A 33 -47.27 29.43 -8.16
N HIS A 34 -48.16 30.40 -8.42
CA HIS A 34 -49.54 30.16 -8.90
C HIS A 34 -49.61 29.75 -10.39
N LEU A 35 -48.61 29.00 -10.88
CA LEU A 35 -48.55 28.46 -12.22
C LEU A 35 -49.15 27.05 -12.22
N ASN A 36 -50.16 26.83 -13.07
CA ASN A 36 -50.78 25.51 -13.24
C ASN A 36 -49.75 24.55 -13.84
N LEU A 37 -49.24 23.61 -13.03
CA LEU A 37 -48.34 22.53 -13.45
C LEU A 37 -49.10 21.52 -14.33
N LYS A 38 -49.37 21.89 -15.58
CA LYS A 38 -49.94 20.97 -16.57
C LYS A 38 -48.85 20.04 -17.10
N ASP A 39 -49.13 18.75 -17.00
CA ASP A 39 -48.44 17.63 -17.67
C ASP A 39 -46.93 17.58 -17.47
N LEU A 40 -46.52 17.47 -16.20
CA LEU A 40 -45.16 17.07 -15.85
C LEU A 40 -45.00 15.58 -16.23
N ASN A 41 -44.61 15.30 -17.47
CA ASN A 41 -44.22 13.96 -17.91
C ASN A 41 -42.86 13.61 -17.29
N LEU A 42 -42.86 13.23 -16.02
CA LEU A 42 -41.66 12.78 -15.30
C LEU A 42 -41.14 11.51 -15.99
N SER A 43 -39.95 11.59 -16.60
CA SER A 43 -39.29 10.43 -17.15
C SER A 43 -38.34 9.81 -16.14
N LYS A 44 -38.35 8.48 -16.06
CA LYS A 44 -37.31 7.69 -15.40
C LYS A 44 -36.64 6.83 -16.45
N SER A 45 -35.35 7.02 -16.65
CA SER A 45 -34.59 6.19 -17.58
C SER A 45 -33.30 5.71 -16.94
N TYR A 46 -32.93 4.48 -17.27
CA TYR A 46 -31.73 3.83 -16.79
C TYR A 46 -30.98 3.26 -17.99
N SER A 47 -29.71 3.61 -18.11
CA SER A 47 -28.85 3.22 -19.23
C SER A 47 -27.52 2.69 -18.73
N ASN A 48 -27.11 1.53 -19.23
CA ASN A 48 -25.84 0.88 -18.90
C ASN A 48 -24.96 0.74 -20.14
N THR A 49 -23.72 1.21 -20.03
CA THR A 49 -22.67 0.99 -21.03
C THR A 49 -21.67 -0.02 -20.50
N LEU A 50 -21.66 -1.23 -21.06
CA LEU A 50 -20.81 -2.34 -20.65
C LEU A 50 -19.55 -2.42 -21.52
N THR A 51 -18.37 -2.51 -20.89
CA THR A 51 -17.12 -2.84 -21.57
C THR A 51 -16.88 -4.34 -21.45
N LEU A 52 -16.79 -5.03 -22.59
CA LEU A 52 -16.75 -6.49 -22.66
C LEU A 52 -15.39 -7.01 -23.14
N LEU A 53 -14.91 -8.08 -22.50
CA LEU A 53 -13.78 -8.90 -22.95
C LEU A 53 -14.29 -10.24 -23.44
N LYS A 54 -13.67 -10.86 -24.45
CA LYS A 54 -13.98 -12.25 -24.78
C LYS A 54 -13.47 -13.18 -23.69
N LYS A 55 -14.23 -14.22 -23.33
CA LYS A 55 -13.87 -15.17 -22.25
C LYS A 55 -12.54 -15.89 -22.44
N ASN A 56 -12.10 -16.06 -23.69
CA ASN A 56 -10.81 -16.69 -24.02
C ASN A 56 -9.60 -15.75 -23.85
N ILE A 57 -9.80 -14.47 -23.49
CA ILE A 57 -8.74 -13.50 -23.26
C ILE A 57 -8.65 -13.20 -21.76
N ILE A 58 -7.43 -13.24 -21.22
CA ILE A 58 -7.17 -12.87 -19.83
C ILE A 58 -7.14 -11.34 -19.72
N PHE A 59 -7.92 -10.79 -18.79
CA PHE A 59 -7.87 -9.36 -18.50
C PHE A 59 -6.58 -9.00 -17.77
N THR A 60 -5.83 -8.04 -18.31
CA THR A 60 -4.66 -7.45 -17.65
C THR A 60 -4.90 -5.96 -17.42
N PRO A 61 -4.93 -5.47 -16.17
CA PRO A 61 -5.11 -4.05 -15.90
C PRO A 61 -3.92 -3.24 -16.43
N SER A 62 -4.14 -1.94 -16.67
CA SER A 62 -3.07 -1.03 -17.06
C SER A 62 -2.08 -0.82 -15.91
N PHE A 63 -0.80 -0.62 -16.26
CA PHE A 63 0.23 -0.35 -15.27
C PHE A 63 -0.01 1.02 -14.61
N LYS A 64 0.02 1.03 -13.28
CA LYS A 64 0.14 2.26 -12.50
C LYS A 64 1.61 2.67 -12.43
N ALA A 65 1.87 3.98 -12.38
CA ALA A 65 3.22 4.49 -12.20
C ALA A 65 3.81 3.96 -10.88
N LYS A 66 5.07 3.51 -10.92
CA LYS A 66 5.78 3.05 -9.72
C LYS A 66 6.07 4.24 -8.80
N PRO A 67 6.01 4.08 -7.47
CA PRO A 67 6.47 5.10 -6.53
C PRO A 67 7.92 5.49 -6.82
N LYS A 68 8.22 6.79 -6.80
CA LYS A 68 9.57 7.30 -6.97
C LYS A 68 10.23 7.46 -5.60
N ALA A 69 11.29 6.71 -5.35
CA ALA A 69 12.09 6.84 -4.14
C ALA A 69 12.88 8.18 -4.15
N PRO A 70 13.18 8.74 -2.98
CA PRO A 70 14.14 9.85 -2.87
C PRO A 70 15.54 9.40 -3.33
N ASN A 71 16.37 10.37 -3.73
CA ASN A 71 17.73 10.09 -4.23
C ASN A 71 18.66 9.49 -3.17
N SER A 72 18.54 9.96 -1.93
CA SER A 72 19.32 9.49 -0.77
C SER A 72 18.49 9.70 0.48
N THR A 73 18.71 8.89 1.52
CA THR A 73 17.95 9.01 2.76
C THR A 73 18.81 8.58 3.93
N GLN A 74 18.84 9.40 4.96
CA GLN A 74 19.55 9.05 6.17
C GLN A 74 18.84 7.95 6.96
N GLY A 75 19.64 7.15 7.64
CA GLY A 75 19.15 6.17 8.58
C GLY A 75 20.19 5.86 9.65
N ILE A 76 19.74 5.16 10.68
CA ILE A 76 20.58 4.76 11.81
C ILE A 76 20.84 3.26 11.70
N VAL A 77 22.08 2.83 11.84
CA VAL A 77 22.45 1.41 11.82
C VAL A 77 21.92 0.73 13.09
N ILE A 78 21.29 -0.43 12.91
CA ILE A 78 20.61 -1.18 13.97
C ILE A 78 21.14 -2.60 14.07
N GLY A 79 21.02 -3.19 15.25
CA GLY A 79 21.50 -4.53 15.55
C GLY A 79 20.42 -5.60 15.66
N GLU A 80 20.67 -6.59 16.52
CA GLU A 80 19.78 -7.70 16.81
C GLU A 80 18.78 -7.37 17.92
N SER A 81 19.16 -6.49 18.85
CA SER A 81 18.27 -5.98 19.89
C SER A 81 17.39 -4.84 19.38
N LYS A 82 16.25 -4.62 20.07
CA LYS A 82 15.42 -3.43 19.88
C LYS A 82 16.13 -2.19 20.43
N ASP A 83 16.90 -2.33 21.50
CA ASP A 83 17.53 -1.17 22.13
C ASP A 83 18.88 -0.87 21.48
N ILE A 84 18.92 0.17 20.65
CA ILE A 84 20.13 0.67 20.00
C ILE A 84 21.19 1.05 21.05
N GLU A 85 20.77 1.54 22.22
CA GLU A 85 21.71 1.94 23.27
C GLU A 85 22.44 0.73 23.87
N SER A 86 21.74 -0.40 24.02
CA SER A 86 22.30 -1.64 24.57
C SER A 86 23.41 -2.24 23.69
N GLU A 87 23.33 -2.04 22.38
CA GLU A 87 24.28 -2.56 21.39
C GLU A 87 25.13 -1.45 20.76
N ARG A 88 25.10 -0.23 21.31
CA ARG A 88 25.79 0.92 20.76
C ARG A 88 27.27 0.62 20.58
N ASN A 89 27.83 1.08 19.46
CA ASN A 89 29.24 0.89 19.12
C ASN A 89 29.67 -0.58 18.94
N THR A 90 28.72 -1.51 18.81
CA THR A 90 28.98 -2.89 18.36
C THR A 90 28.69 -3.05 16.87
N ILE A 91 29.11 -4.18 16.29
CA ILE A 91 28.99 -4.45 14.85
C ILE A 91 28.03 -5.63 14.65
N TYR A 92 27.00 -5.41 13.83
CA TYR A 92 26.04 -6.44 13.44
C TYR A 92 25.95 -6.51 11.91
N THR A 93 26.48 -7.61 11.37
CA THR A 93 26.70 -7.81 9.93
C THR A 93 26.59 -9.28 9.56
N ASP A 94 26.30 -9.53 8.29
CA ASP A 94 26.38 -10.87 7.71
C ASP A 94 27.76 -11.17 7.09
N GLU A 95 27.89 -12.34 6.45
CA GLU A 95 29.12 -12.77 5.75
C GLU A 95 29.59 -11.79 4.66
N HIS A 96 28.70 -10.94 4.15
CA HIS A 96 28.97 -10.00 3.07
C HIS A 96 29.23 -8.57 3.55
N GLY A 97 29.37 -8.33 4.86
CA GLY A 97 29.61 -6.98 5.38
C GLY A 97 28.40 -6.06 5.29
N ARG A 98 27.19 -6.62 5.13
CA ARG A 98 25.95 -5.85 5.02
C ARG A 98 25.40 -5.53 6.40
N VAL A 99 24.73 -4.39 6.53
CA VAL A 99 24.16 -3.91 7.81
C VAL A 99 22.65 -3.70 7.69
N LYS A 100 21.95 -3.71 8.83
CA LYS A 100 20.56 -3.28 8.89
C LYS A 100 20.50 -1.80 9.28
N VAL A 101 19.58 -1.07 8.68
CA VAL A 101 19.44 0.38 8.87
C VAL A 101 17.98 0.71 9.13
N ARG A 102 17.69 1.50 10.15
CA ARG A 102 16.39 2.15 10.34
C ARG A 102 16.37 3.43 9.52
N ILE A 103 15.56 3.46 8.46
CA ILE A 103 15.49 4.57 7.51
C ILE A 103 14.52 5.63 8.04
N ASN A 104 14.96 6.89 8.13
CA ASN A 104 14.19 7.97 8.76
C ASN A 104 12.85 8.26 8.05
N LEU A 105 12.76 8.01 6.74
CA LEU A 105 11.52 8.19 5.98
C LEU A 105 10.34 7.35 6.48
N TYR A 106 10.61 6.24 7.16
CA TYR A 106 9.59 5.33 7.68
C TYR A 106 9.26 5.56 9.16
N ALA A 107 9.81 6.60 9.80
CA ALA A 107 9.59 6.86 11.23
C ALA A 107 8.10 7.00 11.59
N ASN A 108 7.31 7.68 10.74
CA ASN A 108 5.88 7.85 10.99
C ASN A 108 5.09 6.55 10.80
N GLN A 109 5.49 5.70 9.84
CA GLN A 109 4.86 4.39 9.65
C GLN A 109 5.16 3.48 10.84
N GLU A 110 6.38 3.54 11.37
CA GLU A 110 6.79 2.79 12.55
C GLU A 110 5.94 3.13 13.79
N GLU A 111 5.62 4.41 13.99
CA GLU A 111 4.74 4.84 15.09
C GLU A 111 3.31 4.28 14.93
N LEU A 112 2.75 4.34 13.71
CA LEU A 112 1.43 3.80 13.43
C LEU A 112 1.36 2.28 13.58
N ASP A 113 2.40 1.57 13.12
CA ASP A 113 2.49 0.12 13.24
C ASP A 113 2.52 -0.26 14.73
N ASN A 114 3.37 0.39 15.53
CA ASN A 114 3.47 0.16 16.97
C ASN A 114 2.13 0.39 17.70
N ASN A 115 1.39 1.45 17.36
CA ASN A 115 0.09 1.73 17.97
C ASN A 115 -0.97 0.66 17.63
N THR A 116 -0.96 0.15 16.39
CA THR A 116 -1.88 -0.90 15.93
C THR A 116 -1.64 -2.24 16.65
N PHE A 117 -0.40 -2.55 17.02
CA PHE A 117 -0.09 -3.75 17.80
C PHE A 117 -0.59 -3.67 19.25
N ILE A 118 -0.45 -2.51 19.91
CA ILE A 118 -0.91 -2.32 21.29
C ILE A 118 -2.44 -2.48 21.40
N THR A 119 -3.20 -1.99 20.41
CA THR A 119 -4.67 -2.07 20.45
C THR A 119 -5.20 -3.48 20.24
N ASN A 120 -4.50 -4.33 19.49
CA ASN A 120 -4.93 -5.71 19.24
C ASN A 120 -4.63 -6.66 20.42
N ASP A 121 -3.68 -6.32 21.29
CA ASP A 121 -3.33 -7.10 22.49
C ASP A 121 -4.30 -6.87 23.66
N ILE A 122 -5.03 -5.75 23.68
CA ILE A 122 -5.96 -5.39 24.77
C ILE A 122 -7.20 -6.30 24.81
N ASP A 123 -7.60 -6.88 23.67
CA ASP A 123 -8.80 -7.74 23.57
C ASP A 123 -8.55 -9.21 23.97
N THR A 124 -7.30 -9.61 24.24
CA THR A 124 -6.97 -10.96 24.71
C THR A 124 -6.36 -10.93 26.10
N ASN A 125 -7.20 -11.16 27.12
CA ASN A 125 -6.79 -11.53 28.48
C ASN A 125 -6.03 -12.89 28.47
N SER A 126 -4.79 -12.90 27.98
CA SER A 126 -3.89 -14.05 28.06
C SER A 126 -2.63 -13.63 28.83
N SER A 127 -2.61 -13.99 30.11
CA SER A 127 -1.48 -13.84 31.05
C SER A 127 -0.28 -14.74 30.75
N ASN A 128 -0.14 -15.22 29.50
CA ASN A 128 1.04 -15.93 29.02
C ASN A 128 1.46 -15.32 27.68
N LEU A 129 1.90 -14.06 27.72
CA LEU A 129 2.58 -13.43 26.59
C LEU A 129 4.04 -13.94 26.58
N SER A 130 4.23 -15.20 26.21
CA SER A 130 5.54 -15.77 25.97
C SER A 130 6.19 -15.03 24.80
N SER A 131 6.97 -13.99 25.12
CA SER A 131 8.24 -13.65 24.48
C SER A 131 8.33 -13.77 22.95
N ASN A 132 7.30 -13.46 22.16
CA ASN A 132 7.41 -13.64 20.70
C ASN A 132 6.82 -12.52 19.85
N THR A 133 6.40 -11.41 20.46
CA THR A 133 5.92 -10.23 19.73
C THR A 133 7.07 -9.24 19.52
N TYR A 134 8.12 -9.74 18.88
CA TYR A 134 9.28 -8.94 18.47
C TYR A 134 8.93 -8.18 17.18
N LYS A 135 9.15 -6.85 17.16
CA LYS A 135 9.73 -6.06 16.05
C LYS A 135 9.41 -4.56 16.20
N SER A 136 10.42 -3.70 16.10
CA SER A 136 10.24 -2.30 15.67
C SER A 136 11.37 -1.88 14.73
N TYR A 137 12.58 -2.43 14.90
CA TYR A 137 13.72 -2.07 14.05
C TYR A 137 14.10 -3.14 13.01
N HIS A 138 13.81 -4.43 13.22
CA HIS A 138 14.32 -5.53 12.36
C HIS A 138 13.63 -5.73 11.01
N HIS A 139 12.80 -4.79 10.55
CA HIS A 139 12.10 -4.94 9.27
C HIS A 139 12.95 -4.61 8.05
N THR A 140 14.16 -4.07 8.24
CA THR A 140 15.02 -3.75 7.11
C THR A 140 15.89 -4.96 6.72
N PRO A 141 15.99 -5.26 5.42
CA PRO A 141 16.90 -6.29 4.95
C PRO A 141 18.34 -5.86 5.18
N PHE A 142 19.27 -6.80 5.12
CA PHE A 142 20.69 -6.49 5.09
C PHE A 142 21.05 -5.70 3.83
N LEU A 143 21.47 -4.44 4.03
CA LEU A 143 21.85 -3.49 3.00
C LEU A 143 23.36 -3.50 2.79
N ARG A 144 23.79 -3.41 1.53
CA ARG A 144 25.22 -3.31 1.20
C ARG A 144 25.74 -1.95 1.60
N VAL A 145 26.94 -1.95 2.17
CA VAL A 145 27.70 -0.74 2.48
C VAL A 145 28.66 -0.47 1.33
N ALA A 146 28.70 0.77 0.86
CA ALA A 146 29.69 1.18 -0.13
C ALA A 146 31.07 1.32 0.53
N SER A 147 32.11 0.78 -0.11
CA SER A 147 33.50 1.00 0.29
C SER A 147 34.25 1.80 -0.79
N HIS A 148 35.33 2.48 -0.39
CA HIS A 148 36.16 3.26 -1.31
C HIS A 148 36.80 2.40 -2.41
N ILE A 149 37.19 1.17 -2.06
CA ILE A 149 37.79 0.19 -2.97
C ILE A 149 37.28 -1.20 -2.56
N ALA A 150 36.69 -1.92 -3.50
CA ALA A 150 36.27 -3.32 -3.33
C ALA A 150 36.78 -4.16 -4.52
N SER A 151 37.42 -5.28 -4.21
CA SER A 151 37.92 -6.27 -5.18
C SER A 151 37.66 -7.69 -4.67
N ASN A 152 37.99 -8.69 -5.49
CA ASN A 152 37.90 -10.09 -5.10
C ASN A 152 38.87 -10.38 -3.94
N HIS A 153 38.32 -10.58 -2.72
CA HIS A 153 39.07 -10.84 -1.48
C HIS A 153 40.12 -9.77 -1.09
N SER A 154 40.02 -8.54 -1.60
CA SER A 154 40.91 -7.42 -1.23
C SER A 154 40.18 -6.08 -1.34
N GLY A 155 40.60 -5.08 -0.57
CA GLY A 155 40.00 -3.74 -0.59
C GLY A 155 40.01 -3.07 0.78
N PHE A 156 39.34 -1.93 0.87
CA PHE A 156 39.10 -1.25 2.13
C PHE A 156 37.81 -1.73 2.75
N PHE A 157 37.86 -2.02 4.05
CA PHE A 157 36.72 -2.50 4.81
C PHE A 157 36.45 -1.56 5.98
N HIS A 158 35.24 -1.02 6.01
CA HIS A 158 34.72 -0.25 7.13
C HIS A 158 33.24 -0.56 7.28
N THR A 159 32.89 -1.26 8.35
CA THR A 159 31.50 -1.55 8.71
C THR A 159 30.98 -0.49 9.67
N PRO A 160 29.88 0.20 9.31
CA PRO A 160 29.15 1.05 10.22
C PRO A 160 28.74 0.27 11.47
N ARG A 161 28.85 0.92 12.63
CA ARG A 161 28.50 0.35 13.93
C ARG A 161 27.05 0.70 14.28
N ILE A 162 26.48 -0.07 15.19
CA ILE A 162 25.12 0.20 15.68
C ILE A 162 25.08 1.57 16.36
N GLY A 163 24.12 2.38 15.93
CA GLY A 163 23.97 3.78 16.33
C GLY A 163 24.65 4.79 15.40
N ASP A 164 25.42 4.36 14.40
CA ASP A 164 26.00 5.26 13.40
C ASP A 164 24.92 5.73 12.40
N GLU A 165 25.01 6.99 11.99
CA GLU A 165 24.17 7.55 10.93
C GLU A 165 24.81 7.29 9.55
N VAL A 166 24.00 6.78 8.62
CA VAL A 166 24.41 6.45 7.24
C VAL A 166 23.44 7.08 6.24
N ILE A 167 23.87 7.19 4.97
CA ILE A 167 23.11 7.77 3.84
C ILE A 167 22.73 6.69 2.83
#